data_AF-A0A0D3IFQ8-F1
#
_entry.id   AF-A0A0D3IFQ8-F1
#
_cell.length_a   1.000
_cell.length_b   1.000
_cell.length_c   1.000
_cell.angle_alpha   90.00
_cell.angle_beta   90.00
_cell.angle_gamma   90.00
#
_symmetry.space_group_name_H-M   'P 1'
#
loop_
_entity.id
_entity.type
_entity.pdbx_description
1 polymer ?
#
loop_
_entity_poly.entity_id
_entity_poly.type
_entity_poly.pdbx_seq_one_letter_code
_entity_poly.pdbx_strand_id
1 'polypeptide(L)'
;EIPLSECLKDTVERCLPYWESDITPALKRGKTVLVAAHGNSIRGILKYLDGISDDEITSLEVPTGIPLVYELDADLKPLQMSGAVAPLSGRFLADPEALKKAQEEVANQSKLRYGVK
;
A
#
# COMPACT_ATOMS: atom_id res chain seq x y z
N GLU A 1 15.89 -16.18 -8.92
CA GLU A 1 17.04 -15.57 -8.23
C GLU A 1 16.53 -14.83 -7.00
N ILE A 2 17.31 -14.71 -5.93
CA ILE A 2 16.90 -14.02 -4.68
C ILE A 2 17.77 -12.77 -4.55
N PRO A 3 17.17 -11.57 -4.40
CA PRO A 3 17.95 -10.32 -4.32
C PRO A 3 18.71 -10.22 -2.99
N LEU A 4 19.90 -9.62 -3.04
CA LEU A 4 20.70 -9.31 -1.85
C LEU A 4 20.28 -7.98 -1.19
N SER A 5 19.73 -7.06 -1.99
CA SER A 5 19.19 -5.77 -1.58
C SER A 5 18.20 -5.31 -2.65
N GLU A 6 17.26 -4.45 -2.27
CA GLU A 6 16.24 -3.93 -3.18
C GLU A 6 16.00 -2.45 -2.92
N CYS A 7 15.84 -1.67 -4.00
CA CYS A 7 15.18 -0.39 -3.92
C CYS A 7 13.64 -0.57 -4.07
N LEU A 8 12.88 0.53 -3.96
CA LEU A 8 11.44 0.47 -4.12
C LEU A 8 11.03 0.00 -5.53
N LYS A 9 11.78 0.41 -6.56
CA LYS A 9 11.53 -0.02 -7.94
C LYS A 9 11.66 -1.54 -8.09
N ASP A 10 12.75 -2.12 -7.59
CA ASP A 10 12.96 -3.58 -7.63
C ASP A 10 11.83 -4.32 -6.90
N THR A 11 11.42 -3.77 -5.74
CA THR A 11 10.30 -4.30 -4.95
C THR A 11 8.99 -4.30 -5.76
N VAL A 12 8.69 -3.22 -6.49
CA VAL A 12 7.51 -3.14 -7.37
C VAL A 12 7.60 -4.20 -8.46
N GLU A 13 8.73 -4.27 -9.17
CA GLU A 13 8.95 -5.18 -10.29
C GLU A 13 8.75 -6.65 -9.89
N ARG A 14 9.15 -7.06 -8.68
CA ARG A 14 8.90 -8.44 -8.20
C ARG A 14 7.51 -8.66 -7.59
N CYS A 15 6.83 -7.63 -7.12
CA CYS A 15 5.48 -7.74 -6.55
C CYS A 15 4.42 -7.94 -7.65
N LEU A 16 4.58 -7.28 -8.80
CA LEU A 16 3.60 -7.33 -9.89
C LEU A 16 3.36 -8.73 -10.47
N PRO A 17 4.39 -9.57 -10.70
CA PRO A 17 4.17 -10.94 -11.15
C PRO A 17 3.22 -11.72 -10.23
N TYR A 18 3.32 -11.58 -8.91
CA TYR A 18 2.44 -12.25 -7.96
C TYR A 18 1.02 -11.64 -7.93
N TRP A 19 0.92 -10.31 -8.10
CA TRP A 19 -0.36 -9.64 -8.30
C TRP A 19 -1.10 -10.19 -9.52
N GLU A 20 -0.39 -10.42 -10.62
CA GLU A 20 -0.97 -10.92 -11.87
C GLU A 20 -1.24 -12.43 -11.85
N SER A 21 -0.38 -13.24 -11.23
CA SER A 21 -0.52 -14.70 -11.24
C SER A 21 -1.54 -15.26 -10.26
N ASP A 22 -1.69 -14.65 -9.08
CA ASP A 22 -2.46 -15.23 -7.98
C ASP A 22 -3.63 -14.31 -7.55
N ILE A 23 -3.33 -13.03 -7.32
CA ILE A 23 -4.33 -12.07 -6.80
C ILE A 23 -5.38 -11.74 -7.87
N THR A 24 -4.94 -11.36 -9.07
CA THR A 24 -5.81 -10.99 -10.19
C THR A 24 -6.79 -12.10 -10.57
N PRO A 25 -6.38 -13.37 -10.74
CA PRO A 25 -7.31 -14.46 -11.02
C PRO A 25 -8.26 -14.76 -9.86
N ALA A 26 -7.84 -14.55 -8.59
CA ALA A 26 -8.72 -14.71 -7.44
C ALA A 26 -9.82 -13.64 -7.44
N LEU A 27 -9.46 -12.37 -7.67
CA LEU A 27 -10.40 -11.26 -7.79
C LEU A 27 -11.38 -11.46 -8.95
N LYS A 28 -10.89 -11.86 -10.13
CA LYS A 28 -11.74 -12.16 -11.30
C LYS A 28 -12.73 -13.32 -11.08
N ARG A 29 -12.45 -14.22 -10.13
CA ARG A 29 -13.39 -15.27 -9.69
C ARG A 29 -14.39 -14.79 -8.63
N GLY A 30 -14.43 -13.50 -8.33
CA GLY A 30 -15.32 -12.91 -7.33
C GLY A 30 -14.90 -13.18 -5.88
N LYS A 31 -13.65 -13.56 -5.63
CA LYS A 31 -13.16 -13.76 -4.25
C LYS A 31 -12.79 -12.43 -3.61
N THR A 32 -13.08 -12.28 -2.32
CA THR A 32 -12.46 -11.25 -1.48
C THR A 32 -11.03 -11.65 -1.13
N VAL A 33 -10.06 -10.82 -1.48
CA VAL A 33 -8.63 -11.08 -1.21
C VAL A 33 -8.15 -10.19 -0.05
N LEU A 34 -7.48 -10.79 0.92
CA LEU A 34 -6.73 -10.10 1.97
C LEU A 34 -5.24 -10.19 1.66
N VAL A 35 -4.57 -9.04 1.61
CA VAL A 35 -3.10 -8.96 1.45
C VAL A 35 -2.49 -8.52 2.78
N ALA A 36 -1.74 -9.40 3.43
CA ALA A 36 -0.94 -9.11 4.61
C ALA A 36 0.54 -9.05 4.20
N ALA A 37 1.15 -7.87 4.27
CA ALA A 37 2.49 -7.62 3.74
C ALA A 37 3.20 -6.50 4.52
N HIS A 38 4.31 -5.98 4.00
CA HIS A 38 5.13 -4.93 4.61
C HIS A 38 5.07 -3.62 3.81
N GLY A 39 5.58 -2.52 4.40
CA GLY A 39 5.48 -1.16 3.83
C GLY A 39 5.83 -1.04 2.36
N ASN A 40 7.07 -1.37 1.95
CA ASN A 40 7.50 -1.21 0.55
C ASN A 40 6.77 -2.15 -0.42
N SER A 41 6.47 -3.39 -0.01
CA SER A 41 5.68 -4.30 -0.83
C SER A 41 4.25 -3.79 -1.06
N ILE A 42 3.62 -3.24 -0.02
CA ILE A 42 2.28 -2.65 -0.12
C ILE A 42 2.34 -1.40 -1.01
N ARG A 43 3.30 -0.49 -0.78
CA ARG A 43 3.51 0.69 -1.64
C ARG A 43 3.68 0.30 -3.11
N GLY A 44 4.42 -0.78 -3.41
CA GLY A 44 4.56 -1.26 -4.79
C GLY A 44 3.25 -1.68 -5.43
N ILE A 45 2.38 -2.38 -4.69
CA ILE A 45 1.03 -2.76 -5.16
C ILE A 45 0.15 -1.52 -5.32
N LEU A 46 0.12 -0.62 -4.33
CA LEU A 46 -0.68 0.60 -4.37
C LEU A 46 -0.27 1.54 -5.51
N LYS A 47 1.04 1.66 -5.75
CA LYS A 47 1.57 2.44 -6.89
C LYS A 47 1.00 1.96 -8.22
N TYR A 48 0.94 0.64 -8.41
CA TYR A 48 0.38 0.04 -9.61
C TYR A 48 -1.14 0.22 -9.70
N LEU A 49 -1.86 0.02 -8.59
CA LEU A 49 -3.31 0.14 -8.55
C LEU A 49 -3.79 1.56 -8.84
N ASP A 50 -3.27 2.55 -8.12
CA ASP A 50 -3.71 3.95 -8.21
C ASP A 50 -2.90 4.77 -9.23
N GLY A 51 -1.93 4.16 -9.92
CA GLY A 51 -1.08 4.86 -10.89
C GLY A 51 -0.26 5.99 -10.26
N ILE A 52 0.19 5.81 -9.01
CA ILE A 52 0.92 6.84 -8.24
C ILE A 52 2.28 7.08 -8.89
N SER A 53 2.66 8.36 -9.01
CA SER A 53 3.96 8.75 -9.56
C SER A 53 5.13 8.32 -8.65
N ASP A 54 6.34 8.24 -9.22
CA ASP A 54 7.56 7.94 -8.46
C ASP A 54 7.85 8.98 -7.37
N ASP A 55 7.47 10.24 -7.59
CA ASP A 55 7.66 11.31 -6.61
C ASP A 55 6.65 11.18 -5.46
N GLU A 56 5.37 10.95 -5.75
CA GLU A 56 4.32 10.85 -4.73
C GLU A 56 4.43 9.57 -3.89
N ILE A 57 4.83 8.44 -4.48
CA ILE A 57 4.88 7.16 -3.77
C ILE A 57 5.90 7.17 -2.62
N THR A 58 6.97 7.97 -2.73
CA THR A 58 7.98 8.10 -1.68
C THR A 58 7.45 8.78 -0.42
N SER A 59 6.41 9.59 -0.55
CA SER A 59 5.76 10.32 0.55
C SER A 59 4.54 9.58 1.13
N LEU A 60 4.14 8.46 0.54
CA LEU A 60 2.96 7.71 0.96
C LEU A 60 3.23 6.93 2.26
N GLU A 61 2.69 7.40 3.38
CA GLU A 61 2.79 6.69 4.66
C GLU A 61 1.60 5.74 4.87
N VAL A 62 1.88 4.44 4.73
CA VAL A 62 0.89 3.37 5.01
C VAL A 62 0.99 3.01 6.49
N PRO A 63 -0.05 3.27 7.30
CA PRO A 63 -0.05 2.97 8.73
C PRO A 63 0.07 1.46 8.97
N THR A 64 0.72 1.09 10.06
CA THR A 64 0.82 -0.33 10.46
C THR A 64 -0.47 -0.79 11.13
N GLY A 65 -1.00 -1.94 10.72
CA GLY A 65 -2.11 -2.60 11.41
C GLY A 65 -3.49 -2.00 11.17
N ILE A 66 -3.62 -0.97 10.33
CA ILE A 66 -4.91 -0.41 9.92
C ILE A 66 -5.30 -0.98 8.54
N PRO A 67 -6.44 -1.66 8.40
CA PRO A 67 -6.89 -2.17 7.10
C PRO A 67 -7.15 -1.05 6.09
N LEU A 68 -6.62 -1.21 4.88
CA LEU A 68 -6.92 -0.38 3.71
C LEU A 68 -7.80 -1.19 2.75
N VAL A 69 -9.00 -0.69 2.47
CA VAL A 69 -9.98 -1.37 1.61
C VAL A 69 -10.01 -0.72 0.24
N TYR A 70 -10.03 -1.57 -0.79
CA TYR A 70 -10.26 -1.19 -2.18
C TYR A 70 -11.51 -1.88 -2.72
N GLU A 71 -12.29 -1.14 -3.49
CA GLU A 71 -13.25 -1.69 -4.43
C GLU A 71 -12.68 -1.52 -5.84
N LEU A 72 -12.79 -2.56 -6.66
CA LEU A 72 -12.26 -2.57 -8.02
C LEU A 72 -13.40 -2.80 -9.02
N ASP A 73 -13.27 -2.23 -10.22
CA ASP A 73 -14.19 -2.49 -11.32
C ASP A 73 -13.91 -3.84 -12.01
N ALA A 74 -14.66 -4.13 -13.07
CA ALA A 74 -14.52 -5.38 -13.84
C ALA A 74 -13.15 -5.54 -14.51
N ASP A 75 -12.45 -4.43 -14.78
CA ASP A 75 -11.09 -4.39 -15.33
C ASP A 75 -10.02 -4.37 -14.23
N LEU A 76 -10.43 -4.56 -12.96
CA LEU A 76 -9.61 -4.48 -11.76
C LEU A 76 -8.96 -3.10 -11.52
N LYS A 77 -9.56 -2.04 -12.05
CA LYS A 77 -9.15 -0.66 -11.73
C LYS A 77 -9.81 -0.22 -10.43
N PRO A 78 -9.10 0.54 -9.58
CA PRO A 78 -9.69 0.99 -8.32
C PRO A 78 -10.82 1.98 -8.57
N LEU A 79 -11.91 1.81 -7.82
CA LEU A 79 -13.00 2.75 -7.74
C LEU A 79 -12.71 3.78 -6.64
N GLN A 80 -13.02 5.04 -6.91
CA GLN A 80 -12.89 6.10 -5.91
C GLN A 80 -13.88 5.89 -4.76
N MET A 81 -13.39 5.46 -3.60
CA MET A 81 -14.22 5.21 -2.43
C MET A 81 -14.55 6.50 -1.66
N SER A 82 -15.71 6.52 -1.02
CA SER A 82 -16.01 7.55 -0.02
C SER A 82 -15.09 7.42 1.19
N GLY A 83 -14.46 8.52 1.62
CA GLY A 83 -13.46 8.52 2.69
C GLY A 83 -12.08 8.02 2.26
N ALA A 84 -11.82 7.93 0.96
CA ALA A 84 -10.50 7.67 0.43
C ALA A 84 -9.51 8.79 0.79
N VAL A 85 -8.22 8.43 0.92
CA VAL A 85 -7.16 9.35 1.32
C VAL A 85 -6.19 9.51 0.14
N ALA A 86 -6.15 10.70 -0.46
CA ALA A 86 -5.28 10.98 -1.59
C ALA A 86 -3.80 10.64 -1.27
N PRO A 87 -3.05 10.05 -2.22
CA PRO A 87 -3.42 9.77 -3.61
C PRO A 87 -4.18 8.44 -3.83
N LEU A 88 -4.60 7.76 -2.76
CA LEU A 88 -5.26 6.45 -2.84
C LEU A 88 -6.76 6.60 -3.15
N SER A 89 -7.28 5.70 -3.98
CA SER A 89 -8.72 5.53 -4.21
C SER A 89 -9.40 4.72 -3.10
N GLY A 90 -8.62 3.95 -2.34
CA GLY A 90 -9.10 3.14 -1.21
C GLY A 90 -9.25 3.93 0.09
N ARG A 91 -10.01 3.37 1.04
CA ARG A 91 -10.25 3.97 2.36
C ARG A 91 -9.67 3.13 3.49
N PHE A 92 -9.09 3.79 4.49
CA PHE A 92 -8.67 3.12 5.72
C PHE A 92 -9.87 2.86 6.64
N LEU A 93 -9.88 1.69 7.29
CA LEU A 93 -10.86 1.33 8.31
C LEU A 93 -10.39 1.79 9.69
N ALA A 94 -10.38 3.11 9.90
CA ALA A 94 -10.10 3.74 11.18
C ALA A 94 -10.83 5.08 11.27
N ASP A 95 -11.01 5.59 12.48
CA ASP A 95 -11.40 6.99 12.65
C ASP A 95 -10.23 7.92 12.23
N PRO A 96 -10.52 9.18 11.85
CA PRO A 96 -9.51 10.09 11.33
C PRO A 96 -8.36 10.39 12.30
N GLU A 97 -8.63 10.42 13.61
CA GLU A 97 -7.62 10.75 14.62
C GLU A 97 -6.63 9.59 14.79
N ALA A 98 -7.15 8.37 14.94
CA ALA A 98 -6.33 7.16 15.02
C ALA A 98 -5.49 6.94 13.75
N LEU A 99 -6.09 7.18 12.57
CA LEU A 99 -5.39 7.08 11.29
C LEU A 99 -4.22 8.06 11.21
N LYS A 100 -4.48 9.35 11.50
CA LYS A 100 -3.47 10.39 11.46
C LYS A 100 -2.31 10.06 12.40
N LYS A 101 -2.62 9.68 13.64
CA LYS A 101 -1.61 9.29 14.64
C LYS A 101 -0.75 8.11 14.15
N ALA A 102 -1.36 7.08 13.58
CA ALA A 102 -0.64 5.91 13.08
C ALA A 102 0.27 6.26 11.87
N GLN A 103 -0.17 7.15 10.98
CA GLN A 103 0.64 7.62 9.86
C GLN A 103 1.83 8.47 10.34
N GLU A 104 1.61 9.35 11.32
CA GLU A 104 2.68 10.11 11.96
C GLU A 104 3.70 9.20 12.66
N GLU A 105 3.24 8.13 13.31
CA GLU A 105 4.12 7.14 13.92
C GLU A 105 5.04 6.46 12.89
N VAL A 106 4.52 6.08 11.72
CA VAL A 106 5.32 5.51 10.62
C VAL A 106 6.31 6.54 10.07
N ALA A 107 5.86 7.77 9.80
CA ALA A 107 6.71 8.86 9.31
C ALA A 107 7.87 9.18 10.27
N ASN A 108 7.66 8.99 11.57
CA ASN A 108 8.65 9.24 12.61
C ASN A 108 9.65 8.08 12.80
N GLN A 109 9.46 6.91 12.17
CA GLN A 109 10.37 5.76 12.32
C GLN A 109 11.76 6.04 11.72
N SER A 110 11.83 6.86 10.68
CA SER A 110 13.07 7.27 10.03
C SER A 110 13.77 8.44 10.73
N LYS A 111 13.09 9.10 11.68
CA LYS A 111 13.70 10.18 12.47
C LYS A 111 14.64 9.58 13.51
N LEU A 112 15.84 10.15 13.59
CA LEU A 112 16.81 9.80 14.61
C LEU A 112 16.17 9.94 15.99
N ARG A 113 16.06 8.81 16.70
CA ARG A 113 15.77 8.78 18.13
C ARG A 113 17.02 9.24 18.90
N TYR A 114 17.41 10.51 18.76
CA TYR A 114 18.40 11.10 19.66
C TYR A 114 17.74 11.28 21.03
N GLY A 115 17.93 10.28 21.87
CA GLY A 115 17.34 10.21 23.21
C GLY A 115 17.55 8.87 23.89
N VAL A 116 18.78 8.37 23.92
CA VAL A 116 19.20 7.39 24.93
C VAL A 116 20.56 7.81 25.48
N LYS A 117 20.47 8.46 26.66
CA LYS A 117 21.47 8.79 27.69
C LYS A 117 22.77 9.48 27.27
#